data_AF-A0A391NVN4-F1
#
_entry.id   AF-A0A391NVN4-F1
#
_cell.length_a   1.000
_cell.length_b   1.000
_cell.length_c   1.000
_cell.angle_alpha   90.00
_cell.angle_beta   90.00
_cell.angle_gamma   90.00
#
_symmetry.space_group_name_H-M   'P 1'
#
loop_
_entity.id
_entity.type
_entity.pdbx_description
1 polymer ?
#
loop_
_entity_poly.entity_id
_entity_poly.type
_entity_poly.pdbx_seq_one_letter_code
_entity_poly.pdbx_strand_id
1 'polypeptide(L)'
;MRTAVVALVLVLLLAQAEALYVILVPGEEKCFFTTLPEHTDVQLDFTLAVDTAGRNWNQSQSKINGDVHLSVRDVMDREIYNTQIEGGSGRFVFTTTGAGEYSACVEVAGKRSIIRSRRRLQFTADFNVQKEDETAERIESECLFSVCHVISLLQHL
;
A
#
# COMPACT_ATOMS: atom_id res chain seq x y z
N MET A 1 -2.58 -24.16 28.13
CA MET A 1 -3.33 -24.51 26.89
C MET A 1 -4.25 -23.39 26.43
N ARG A 2 -5.18 -22.88 27.25
CA ARG A 2 -6.09 -21.77 26.85
C ARG A 2 -5.37 -20.48 26.41
N THR A 3 -4.30 -20.08 27.09
CA THR A 3 -3.51 -18.89 26.76
C THR A 3 -2.72 -19.03 25.45
N ALA A 4 -2.23 -20.23 25.14
CA ALA A 4 -1.51 -20.51 23.91
C ALA A 4 -2.42 -20.46 22.67
N VAL A 5 -3.66 -20.95 22.79
CA VAL A 5 -4.66 -20.88 21.71
C VAL A 5 -5.04 -19.42 21.43
N VAL A 6 -5.24 -18.60 22.47
CA VAL A 6 -5.55 -17.17 22.31
C VAL A 6 -4.38 -16.42 21.66
N ALA A 7 -3.14 -16.70 22.06
CA ALA A 7 -1.96 -16.08 21.45
C ALA A 7 -1.81 -16.47 19.97
N LEU A 8 -2.04 -17.74 19.62
CA LEU A 8 -1.98 -18.22 18.24
C LEU A 8 -3.05 -17.56 17.35
N VAL A 9 -4.28 -17.43 17.85
CA VAL A 9 -5.36 -16.76 17.12
C VAL A 9 -5.04 -15.28 16.91
N LEU A 10 -4.44 -14.61 17.90
CA LEU A 10 -4.07 -13.20 17.76
C LEU A 10 -2.99 -12.98 16.69
N VAL A 11 -1.98 -13.87 16.62
CA VAL A 11 -0.92 -13.81 15.60
C VAL A 11 -1.50 -14.05 14.19
N LEU A 12 -2.43 -14.99 14.04
CA LEU A 12 -3.10 -15.27 12.77
C LEU A 12 -3.98 -14.11 12.28
N LEU A 13 -4.55 -13.33 13.20
CA LEU A 13 -5.34 -12.14 12.85
C LEU A 13 -4.45 -10.96 12.43
N LEU A 14 -3.28 -10.81 13.05
CA LEU A 14 -2.32 -9.75 12.70
C LEU A 14 -1.65 -10.00 11.33
N ALA A 15 -1.52 -11.26 10.91
CA ALA A 15 -0.94 -11.62 9.62
C ALA A 15 -1.81 -11.25 8.41
N GLN A 16 -3.09 -10.89 8.60
CA GLN A 16 -4.02 -10.59 7.51
C GLN A 16 -4.15 -9.09 7.21
N ALA A 17 -3.47 -8.22 7.95
CA ALA A 17 -3.56 -6.77 7.77
C ALA A 17 -2.47 -6.27 6.81
N GLU A 18 -2.72 -6.36 5.50
CA GLU A 18 -1.87 -5.73 4.46
C GLU A 18 -2.41 -4.35 4.06
N ALA A 19 -3.00 -3.61 5.00
CA ALA A 19 -3.40 -2.24 4.77
C ALA A 19 -2.27 -1.31 5.19
N LEU A 20 -1.71 -0.61 4.22
CA LEU A 20 -0.61 0.32 4.44
C LEU A 20 -1.15 1.65 4.99
N TYR A 21 -0.51 2.17 6.04
CA TYR A 21 -0.90 3.43 6.68
C TYR A 21 0.32 4.33 6.78
N VAL A 22 0.29 5.48 6.09
CA VAL A 22 1.33 6.51 6.27
C VAL A 22 0.74 7.89 6.48
N ILE A 23 1.47 8.68 7.26
CA ILE A 23 1.23 10.12 7.41
C ILE A 23 2.20 10.84 6.48
N LEU A 24 1.65 11.64 5.58
CA LEU A 24 2.40 12.46 4.65
C LEU A 24 2.60 13.86 5.21
N VAL A 25 3.86 14.31 5.14
CA VAL A 25 4.29 15.67 5.48
C VAL A 25 4.52 16.43 4.16
N PRO A 26 4.12 17.71 4.06
CA PRO A 26 4.34 18.48 2.84
C PRO A 26 5.82 18.56 2.46
N GLY A 27 6.15 18.26 1.20
CA GLY A 27 7.51 18.22 0.69
C GLY A 27 8.30 16.95 1.04
N GLU A 28 7.65 15.95 1.64
CA GLU A 28 8.20 14.60 1.76
C GLU A 28 7.55 13.66 0.75
N GLU A 29 8.38 12.80 0.17
CA GLU A 29 7.96 11.62 -0.59
C GLU A 29 8.04 10.39 0.32
N LYS A 30 7.04 9.50 0.23
CA LYS A 30 7.04 8.19 0.87
C LYS A 30 6.86 7.13 -0.20
N CYS A 31 7.78 6.17 -0.24
CA CYS A 31 7.77 5.07 -1.21
C CYS A 31 7.51 3.73 -0.53
N PHE A 32 6.81 2.87 -1.26
CA PHE A 32 6.49 1.50 -0.89
C PHE A 32 7.04 0.57 -1.92
N PHE A 33 7.76 -0.46 -1.48
CA PHE A 33 8.43 -1.41 -2.34
C PHE A 33 7.72 -2.76 -2.22
N THR A 34 7.46 -3.40 -3.35
CA THR A 34 6.88 -4.74 -3.39
C THR A 34 7.56 -5.56 -4.48
N THR A 35 7.79 -6.84 -4.20
CA THR A 35 8.30 -7.77 -5.21
C THR A 35 7.13 -8.45 -5.88
N LEU A 36 7.02 -8.29 -7.19
CA LEU A 36 5.92 -8.82 -7.99
C LEU A 36 6.45 -9.80 -9.05
N PRO A 37 5.65 -10.81 -9.44
CA PRO A 37 5.98 -11.67 -10.58
C PRO A 37 5.89 -10.88 -11.89
N GLU A 38 6.41 -11.45 -12.98
CA GLU A 38 6.19 -10.95 -14.34
C GLU A 38 4.74 -11.21 -14.78
N HIS A 39 4.21 -10.39 -15.70
CA HIS A 39 2.87 -10.54 -16.27
C HIS A 39 1.75 -10.69 -15.25
N THR A 40 1.81 -9.91 -14.18
CA THR A 40 0.83 -9.91 -13.10
C THR A 40 0.04 -8.62 -13.12
N ASP A 41 -1.27 -8.74 -13.13
CA ASP A 41 -2.18 -7.60 -13.00
C ASP A 41 -2.29 -7.17 -11.55
N VAL A 42 -1.90 -5.93 -11.29
CA VAL A 42 -1.89 -5.33 -9.96
C VAL A 42 -2.86 -4.17 -9.92
N GLN A 43 -3.82 -4.25 -9.01
CA GLN A 43 -4.72 -3.17 -8.66
C GLN A 43 -4.27 -2.50 -7.37
N LEU A 44 -4.05 -1.19 -7.43
CA LEU A 44 -3.77 -0.35 -6.28
C LEU A 44 -5.01 0.49 -5.97
N ASP A 45 -5.73 0.15 -4.91
CA ASP A 45 -6.78 0.99 -4.35
C ASP A 45 -6.17 1.91 -3.30
N PHE A 46 -6.46 3.22 -3.38
CA PHE A 46 -5.95 4.18 -2.40
C PHE A 46 -7.03 5.12 -1.86
N THR A 47 -6.83 5.58 -0.63
CA THR A 47 -7.64 6.60 0.05
C THR A 47 -6.75 7.62 0.73
N LEU A 48 -7.08 8.89 0.55
CA LEU A 48 -6.51 10.04 1.22
C LEU A 48 -7.52 10.66 2.18
N ALA A 49 -7.09 10.89 3.42
CA ALA A 49 -7.85 11.65 4.40
C ALA A 49 -6.98 12.73 5.02
N VAL A 50 -7.58 13.83 5.45
CA VAL A 50 -6.88 14.77 6.32
C VAL A 50 -7.04 14.30 7.75
N ASP A 51 -5.91 14.08 8.42
CA ASP A 51 -5.88 13.91 9.86
C ASP A 51 -6.25 15.25 10.51
N THR A 52 -7.53 15.33 10.89
CA THR A 52 -8.05 16.41 11.72
C THR A 52 -8.25 15.82 13.10
N ALA A 53 -7.37 16.18 14.04
CA ALA A 53 -7.51 15.83 15.44
C ALA A 53 -8.90 16.26 15.95
N GLY A 54 -9.85 15.32 15.99
CA GLY A 54 -11.19 15.53 16.55
C GLY A 54 -12.35 15.86 15.60
N ARG A 55 -12.25 15.72 14.26
CA ARG A 55 -13.44 15.84 13.38
C ARG A 55 -13.72 14.57 12.57
N ASN A 56 -15.02 14.34 12.31
CA ASN A 56 -15.53 13.17 11.60
C ASN A 56 -14.80 12.92 10.26
N TRP A 57 -14.23 11.72 10.15
CA TRP A 57 -13.52 11.16 8.98
C TRP A 57 -14.20 11.46 7.64
N ASN A 58 -15.52 11.31 7.57
CA ASN A 58 -16.30 11.44 6.34
C ASN A 58 -16.36 12.86 5.77
N GLN A 59 -16.07 13.91 6.55
CA GLN A 59 -16.21 15.30 6.07
C GLN A 59 -14.93 15.82 5.42
N SER A 60 -13.82 15.08 5.48
CA SER A 60 -12.50 15.60 5.14
C SER A 60 -11.92 15.14 3.80
N GLN A 61 -12.55 14.17 3.13
CA GLN A 61 -12.10 13.65 1.84
C GLN A 61 -12.33 14.63 0.67
N SER A 62 -13.31 15.53 0.79
CA SER A 62 -13.79 16.38 -0.32
C SER A 62 -12.93 17.63 -0.61
N LYS A 63 -11.79 17.83 0.06
CA LYS A 63 -10.94 19.05 -0.07
C LYS A 63 -9.45 18.76 -0.22
N ILE A 64 -9.10 17.62 -0.80
CA ILE A 64 -7.73 17.31 -1.20
C ILE A 64 -7.64 17.64 -2.69
N ASN A 65 -7.24 18.87 -3.00
CA ASN A 65 -7.17 19.36 -4.38
C ASN A 65 -5.74 19.21 -4.90
N GLY A 66 -5.47 18.16 -5.68
CA GLY A 66 -4.34 18.05 -6.60
C GLY A 66 -2.93 18.22 -6.00
N ASP A 67 -2.78 18.42 -4.71
CA ASP A 67 -1.49 18.66 -4.10
C ASP A 67 -0.83 17.35 -3.66
N VAL A 68 -1.34 16.20 -4.09
CA VAL A 68 -0.75 14.88 -3.84
C VAL A 68 -0.46 14.22 -5.17
N HIS A 69 0.73 13.68 -5.29
CA HIS A 69 1.27 13.04 -6.47
C HIS A 69 1.53 11.58 -6.18
N LEU A 70 1.11 10.69 -7.07
CA LEU A 70 1.37 9.25 -7.00
C LEU A 70 2.18 8.84 -8.22
N SER A 71 3.32 8.21 -8.00
CA SER A 71 4.13 7.60 -9.04
C SER A 71 4.33 6.11 -8.76
N VAL A 72 4.43 5.32 -9.83
CA VAL A 72 4.81 3.91 -9.76
C VAL A 72 5.97 3.69 -10.70
N ARG A 73 7.01 3.00 -10.21
CA ARG A 73 8.19 2.64 -11.00
C ARG A 73 8.36 1.13 -11.06
N ASP A 74 8.86 0.67 -12.20
CA ASP A 74 9.14 -0.73 -12.44
C ASP A 74 10.53 -1.17 -11.93
N VAL A 75 10.86 -2.44 -12.17
CA VAL A 75 12.13 -3.08 -11.81
C VAL A 75 13.37 -2.44 -12.44
N MET A 76 13.19 -1.57 -13.44
CA MET A 76 14.25 -0.82 -14.11
C MET A 76 14.24 0.66 -13.70
N ASP A 77 13.54 1.01 -12.61
CA ASP A 77 13.31 2.38 -12.13
C ASP A 77 12.63 3.28 -13.18
N ARG A 78 11.91 2.68 -14.15
CA ARG A 78 11.13 3.45 -15.14
C ARG A 78 9.79 3.79 -14.54
N GLU A 79 9.43 5.06 -14.65
CA GLU A 79 8.12 5.54 -14.25
C GLU A 79 7.04 4.99 -15.20
N ILE A 80 6.28 4.01 -14.71
CA ILE A 80 5.17 3.39 -15.44
C ILE A 80 3.84 4.07 -15.12
N TYR A 81 3.81 4.85 -14.04
CA TYR A 81 2.66 5.64 -13.67
C TYR A 81 3.09 6.91 -12.97
N ASN A 82 2.38 8.00 -13.26
CA ASN A 82 2.59 9.31 -12.68
C ASN A 82 1.29 10.08 -12.81
N THR A 83 0.65 10.35 -11.67
CA THR A 83 -0.61 11.09 -11.66
C THR A 83 -0.70 12.02 -10.47
N GLN A 84 -1.41 13.11 -10.69
CA GLN A 84 -1.86 13.99 -9.63
C GLN A 84 -3.19 13.46 -9.08
N ILE A 85 -3.26 13.24 -7.78
CA ILE A 85 -4.48 12.76 -7.13
C ILE A 85 -5.47 13.93 -6.99
N GLU A 86 -6.57 13.85 -7.72
CA GLU A 86 -7.71 14.75 -7.58
C GLU A 86 -8.79 14.08 -6.72
N GLY A 87 -8.91 14.50 -5.45
CA GLY A 87 -9.88 13.97 -4.51
C GLY A 87 -9.29 13.09 -3.40
N GLY A 88 -10.18 12.43 -2.66
CA GLY A 88 -9.84 11.68 -1.44
C GLY A 88 -9.65 10.17 -1.65
N SER A 89 -9.78 9.64 -2.86
CA SER A 89 -9.63 8.20 -3.13
C SER A 89 -9.52 7.92 -4.62
N GLY A 90 -8.91 6.79 -4.99
CA GLY A 90 -8.83 6.36 -6.37
C GLY A 90 -8.39 4.90 -6.51
N ARG A 91 -8.39 4.43 -7.76
CA ARG A 91 -7.96 3.09 -8.15
C ARG A 91 -7.03 3.19 -9.34
N PHE A 92 -5.94 2.46 -9.29
CA PHE A 92 -4.98 2.30 -10.37
C PHE A 92 -4.79 0.82 -10.69
N VAL A 93 -4.57 0.48 -11.96
CA VAL A 93 -4.30 -0.89 -12.39
C VAL A 93 -3.13 -0.86 -13.37
N PHE A 94 -2.17 -1.75 -13.19
CA PHE A 94 -1.05 -1.97 -14.11
C PHE A 94 -0.70 -3.44 -14.20
N THR A 95 -0.12 -3.83 -15.33
CA THR A 95 0.44 -5.16 -15.54
C THR A 95 1.96 -5.09 -15.41
N THR A 96 2.56 -5.99 -14.65
CA THR A 96 4.02 -6.05 -14.50
C THR A 96 4.69 -6.48 -15.81
N THR A 97 5.80 -5.81 -16.15
CA THR A 97 6.56 -6.10 -17.39
C THR A 97 7.80 -6.96 -17.16
N GLY A 98 8.09 -7.26 -15.89
CA GLY A 98 9.22 -8.07 -15.45
C GLY A 98 9.03 -8.45 -13.99
N ALA A 99 9.58 -9.59 -13.59
CA ALA A 99 9.61 -10.00 -12.19
C ALA A 99 10.66 -9.19 -11.41
N GLY A 100 10.30 -8.74 -10.21
CA GLY A 100 11.22 -8.00 -9.34
C GLY A 100 10.54 -6.95 -8.49
N GLU A 101 11.34 -6.00 -8.00
CA GLU A 101 10.89 -4.93 -7.10
C GLU A 101 10.25 -3.76 -7.87
N TYR A 102 9.04 -3.40 -7.47
CA TYR A 102 8.30 -2.22 -7.93
C TYR A 102 8.18 -1.25 -6.77
N SER A 103 8.19 0.06 -7.08
CA SER A 103 7.99 1.10 -6.08
C SER A 103 6.77 1.95 -6.37
N ALA A 104 5.88 2.14 -5.40
CA ALA A 104 4.83 3.15 -5.44
C ALA A 104 5.18 4.29 -4.49
N CYS A 105 5.36 5.50 -5.01
CA CYS A 105 5.74 6.67 -4.24
C CYS A 105 4.61 7.70 -4.22
N VAL A 106 4.35 8.26 -3.04
CA VAL A 106 3.38 9.32 -2.84
C VAL A 106 4.08 10.56 -2.28
N GLU A 107 3.87 11.70 -2.92
CA GLU A 107 4.45 12.98 -2.54
C GLU A 107 3.34 14.01 -2.35
N VAL A 108 3.45 14.85 -1.32
CA VAL A 108 2.57 16.00 -1.18
C VAL A 108 3.29 17.24 -1.70
N ALA A 109 2.84 17.74 -2.85
CA ALA A 109 3.35 18.94 -3.49
C ALA A 109 3.35 20.09 -2.48
N GLY A 110 4.54 20.65 -2.23
CA GLY A 110 4.80 21.70 -1.23
C GLY A 110 4.19 23.08 -1.55
N LYS A 111 3.01 23.17 -2.15
CA LYS A 111 2.35 24.47 -2.34
C LYS A 111 2.01 25.08 -0.98
N ARG A 112 2.20 26.41 -0.87
CA ARG A 112 1.97 27.22 0.35
C ARG A 112 0.60 26.98 1.03
N SER A 113 -0.38 26.45 0.30
CA SER A 113 -1.74 26.13 0.76
C SER A 113 -1.79 24.99 1.80
N ILE A 114 -1.05 23.89 1.59
CA ILE A 114 -1.01 22.79 2.57
C ILE A 114 -0.09 23.13 3.74
N ILE A 115 1.07 23.74 3.47
CA ILE A 115 2.05 24.14 4.48
C ILE A 115 1.43 25.08 5.54
N ARG A 116 0.56 26.02 5.12
CA ARG A 116 -0.15 26.91 6.05
C ARG A 116 -1.17 26.19 6.92
N SER A 117 -1.68 25.05 6.48
CA SER A 117 -2.78 24.35 7.15
C SER A 117 -2.31 23.29 8.17
N ARG A 118 -1.01 23.00 8.26
CA ARG A 118 -0.43 21.91 9.09
C ARG A 118 -1.24 20.59 8.99
N ARG A 119 -1.86 20.37 7.83
CA ARG A 119 -2.69 19.21 7.58
C ARG A 119 -1.79 18.01 7.35
N ARG A 120 -1.89 17.03 8.23
CA ARG A 120 -1.33 15.70 8.04
C ARG A 120 -2.27 14.96 7.10
N LEU A 121 -1.73 14.34 6.06
CA LEU A 121 -2.54 13.52 5.15
C LEU A 121 -2.29 12.06 5.49
N GLN A 122 -3.36 11.32 5.69
CA GLN A 122 -3.32 9.88 5.79
C GLN A 122 -3.49 9.31 4.39
N PHE A 123 -2.53 8.48 3.97
CA PHE A 123 -2.64 7.68 2.76
C PHE A 123 -2.78 6.21 3.16
N THR A 124 -3.83 5.59 2.66
CA THR A 124 -4.08 4.15 2.78
C THR A 124 -4.07 3.55 1.40
N ALA A 125 -3.32 2.45 1.23
CA ALA A 125 -3.18 1.72 -0.02
C ALA A 125 -3.36 0.22 0.21
N ASP A 126 -4.00 -0.42 -0.77
CA ASP A 126 -4.23 -1.86 -0.84
C ASP A 126 -3.78 -2.35 -2.23
N PHE A 127 -2.87 -3.33 -2.24
CA PHE A 127 -2.36 -3.96 -3.46
C PHE A 127 -3.05 -5.29 -3.65
N ASN A 128 -3.94 -5.36 -4.64
CA ASN A 128 -4.63 -6.58 -5.01
C ASN A 128 -4.03 -7.15 -6.29
N VAL A 129 -3.41 -8.32 -6.17
CA VAL A 129 -2.89 -9.08 -7.30
C VAL A 129 -4.03 -9.89 -7.91
N GLN A 130 -4.48 -9.48 -9.09
CA GLN A 130 -5.45 -10.23 -9.86
C GLN A 130 -4.76 -11.44 -10.46
N LYS A 131 -5.20 -12.64 -10.08
CA LYS A 131 -4.75 -13.87 -10.74
C LYS A 131 -5.49 -13.98 -12.06
N GLU A 132 -4.76 -13.99 -13.17
CA GLU A 132 -5.31 -14.42 -14.45
C GLU A 132 -5.69 -15.91 -14.33
N ASP A 133 -6.94 -16.21 -14.64
CA ASP A 133 -7.55 -17.52 -14.47
C ASP A 133 -7.24 -18.35 -15.73
N GLU A 134 -6.05 -18.94 -15.82
CA GLU A 134 -5.78 -19.95 -16.87
C GLU A 134 -4.84 -21.07 -16.43
N THR A 135 -5.46 -22.23 -16.20
CA THR A 135 -4.90 -23.61 -16.23
C THR A 135 -3.68 -23.94 -15.36
N ALA A 136 -3.98 -24.50 -14.18
CA ALA A 136 -3.32 -25.66 -13.57
C ALA A 136 -1.89 -26.01 -14.07
N GLU A 137 -0.90 -25.20 -13.71
CA GLU A 137 0.44 -25.72 -13.43
C GLU A 137 0.83 -25.32 -12.02
N ARG A 138 1.12 -26.37 -11.25
CA ARG A 138 1.48 -26.35 -9.83
C ARG A 138 2.83 -25.68 -9.69
N ILE A 139 2.85 -24.35 -9.65
CA ILE A 139 3.95 -23.60 -9.08
C ILE A 139 3.62 -23.47 -7.60
N GLU A 140 4.45 -24.12 -6.78
CA GLU A 140 4.45 -23.92 -5.34
C GLU A 140 4.43 -22.42 -5.05
N SER A 141 3.28 -21.94 -4.58
CA SER A 141 3.16 -20.66 -3.92
C SER A 141 3.89 -20.76 -2.59
N GLU A 142 5.22 -20.86 -2.63
CA GLU A 142 6.06 -20.82 -1.45
C GLU A 142 6.02 -19.39 -0.90
N CYS A 143 5.34 -19.29 0.23
CA CYS A 143 5.30 -18.16 1.15
C CYS A 143 4.89 -16.81 0.55
N LEU A 144 3.56 -16.66 0.43
CA LEU A 144 2.87 -15.41 0.72
C LEU A 144 3.50 -14.69 1.93
N PHE A 145 3.60 -13.38 1.75
CA PHE A 145 4.05 -12.37 2.69
C PHE A 145 3.66 -12.67 4.15
N SER A 146 4.58 -12.34 5.07
CA SER A 146 4.40 -12.30 6.53
C SER A 146 4.48 -13.61 7.32
N VAL A 147 3.94 -14.76 6.85
CA VAL A 147 3.83 -15.97 7.70
C VAL A 147 5.14 -16.74 7.89
N CYS A 148 6.07 -16.70 6.92
CA CYS A 148 7.33 -17.46 6.99
C CYS A 148 8.26 -17.02 8.14
N HIS A 149 8.20 -15.75 8.59
CA HIS A 149 9.11 -15.26 9.62
C HIS A 149 8.76 -15.80 11.03
N VAL A 150 7.49 -16.11 11.29
CA VAL A 150 7.03 -16.61 12.58
C VAL A 150 7.18 -18.14 12.67
N ILE A 151 7.02 -18.86 11.57
CA ILE A 151 7.16 -20.33 11.56
C ILE A 151 8.64 -20.73 11.68
N SER A 152 9.58 -19.99 11.09
CA SER A 152 11.02 -20.28 11.24
C SER A 152 11.51 -20.11 12.68
N LEU A 153 10.96 -19.15 13.44
CA LEU A 153 11.30 -18.94 14.85
C LEU A 153 10.73 -20.02 15.80
N LEU A 154 9.64 -20.68 15.43
CA LEU A 154 9.02 -21.75 16.23
C LEU A 154 9.63 -23.14 15.99
N GLN A 155 10.42 -23.32 14.93
CA GLN A 155 11.17 -24.57 14.70
C GLN A 155 12.55 -24.59 15.39
N HIS A 156 12.95 -23.48 16.00
CA HIS A 156 14.20 -23.34 16.76
C HIS A 156 14.01 -23.01 18.25
N LEU A 157 12.79 -23.19 18.77
CA LEU A 157 12.47 -23.14 20.21
C LEU A 157 12.03 -24.51 20.73
#